data_AF-A0A448NQW6-F1
#
_entry.id   AF-A0A448NQW6-F1
#
_cell.length_a   1.000
_cell.length_b   1.000
_cell.length_c   1.000
_cell.angle_alpha   90.00
_cell.angle_beta   90.00
_cell.angle_gamma   90.00
#
_symmetry.space_group_name_H-M   'P 1'
#
loop_
_entity.id
_entity.type
_entity.pdbx_description
1 polymer ?
#
loop_
_entity_poly.entity_id
_entity_poly.type
_entity_poly.pdbx_seq_one_letter_code
_entity_poly.pdbx_strand_id
1 'polypeptide(L)' 'MNSEVISSIKFAVKITGDAGTIEKGDLGNHKIDDLLDDLGEMVTKMGGNVMVIPQHKMPTETGVAGVYR' A
#
# COMPACT_ATOMS: atom_id res chain seq x y z
N MET A 1 4.80 -17.05 -25.12
CA MET A 1 5.18 -16.52 -23.80
C MET A 1 4.67 -15.09 -23.74
N ASN A 2 3.43 -14.92 -23.30
CA ASN A 2 2.83 -13.59 -23.21
C ASN A 2 3.16 -13.02 -21.84
N SER A 3 4.12 -12.11 -21.80
CA SER A 3 4.30 -11.22 -20.66
C SER A 3 3.14 -10.23 -20.68
N GLU A 4 2.03 -10.59 -20.04
CA GLU A 4 1.07 -9.58 -19.61
C GLU A 4 1.83 -8.66 -18.66
N VAL A 5 2.07 -7.45 -19.15
CA VAL A 5 2.52 -6.32 -18.38
C VAL A 5 1.49 -6.17 -17.25
N ILE A 6 1.85 -6.62 -16.05
CA ILE A 6 1.13 -6.23 -14.84
C ILE A 6 1.36 -4.73 -14.74
N SER A 7 0.48 -3.94 -15.36
CA SER A 7 0.49 -2.50 -15.20
C SER A 7 0.37 -2.28 -13.70
N SER A 8 1.38 -1.69 -13.06
CA SER A 8 1.27 -1.25 -11.69
C SER A 8 0.08 -0.30 -11.64
N ILE A 9 -1.07 -0.78 -11.15
CA ILE A 9 -2.26 0.05 -11.02
C ILE A 9 -1.97 0.97 -9.85
N LYS A 10 -1.37 2.12 -10.14
CA LYS A 10 -1.19 3.19 -9.17
C LYS A 10 -2.56 3.85 -8.99
N PHE A 11 -3.18 3.63 -7.85
CA PHE A 11 -4.27 4.48 -7.40
C PHE A 11 -3.64 5.57 -6.55
N ALA A 12 -3.75 6.82 -6.99
CA ALA A 12 -3.45 7.95 -6.12
C ALA A 12 -4.53 7.95 -5.05
N VAL A 13 -4.20 7.38 -3.90
CA VAL A 13 -5.09 7.26 -2.76
C VAL A 13 -4.26 7.65 -1.56
N LYS A 14 -4.76 8.63 -0.80
CA LYS A 14 -4.14 9.04 0.43
C LYS A 14 -4.92 8.51 1.62
N ILE A 15 -4.22 7.96 2.61
CA ILE A 15 -4.80 7.61 3.91
C ILE A 15 -4.68 8.82 4.84
N THR A 16 -5.81 9.31 5.37
CA THR A 16 -5.88 10.47 6.27
C THR A 16 -6.53 10.13 7.62
N GLY A 17 -6.07 10.84 8.66
CA GLY A 17 -6.57 10.72 10.02
C GLY A 17 -6.22 9.40 10.72
N ASP A 18 -6.67 9.28 11.97
CA ASP A 18 -6.25 8.24 12.91
C ASP A 18 -6.91 6.88 12.61
N ALA A 19 -8.01 6.90 11.85
CA ALA A 19 -8.84 5.74 11.53
C ALA A 19 -8.68 5.22 10.09
N GLY A 20 -7.83 5.86 9.28
CA GLY A 20 -7.50 5.39 7.94
C GLY A 20 -8.50 5.77 6.83
N THR A 21 -8.97 7.02 6.79
CA THR A 21 -9.89 7.50 5.75
C THR A 21 -9.18 7.55 4.40
N ILE A 22 -9.85 7.08 3.33
CA ILE A 22 -9.30 7.05 1.97
C ILE A 22 -9.80 8.28 1.19
N GLU A 23 -8.85 9.10 0.73
CA GLU A 23 -9.12 10.21 -0.19
C GLU A 23 -8.52 9.92 -1.57
N LYS A 24 -9.30 10.17 -2.63
CA LYS A 24 -8.82 10.03 -4.00
C LYS A 24 -7.86 11.17 -4.33
N GLY A 25 -6.60 10.82 -4.58
CA GLY A 25 -5.54 11.73 -4.99
C GLY A 25 -5.44 11.88 -6.51
N ASP A 26 -4.56 12.80 -6.91
CA ASP A 26 -4.15 13.02 -8.30
C ASP A 26 -2.79 12.35 -8.58
N LEU A 27 -2.77 11.41 -9.54
CA LEU A 27 -1.55 10.70 -9.97
C LEU A 27 -0.49 11.63 -10.61
N GLY A 28 -0.88 12.84 -11.02
CA GLY A 28 0.04 13.88 -11.51
C GLY A 28 0.78 14.63 -10.39
N ASN A 29 0.40 14.41 -9.12
CA ASN A 29 1.03 15.06 -7.98
C ASN A 29 2.07 14.12 -7.34
N HIS A 30 3.35 14.38 -7.56
CA HIS A 30 4.47 13.59 -7.03
C HIS A 30 4.55 13.57 -5.48
N LYS A 31 3.72 14.35 -4.79
CA LYS A 31 3.60 14.34 -3.32
C LYS A 31 2.54 13.37 -2.79
N ILE A 32 1.78 12.74 -3.68
CA ILE A 32 0.81 11.70 -3.31
C ILE A 32 1.52 10.37 -3.51
N ASP A 33 1.85 9.74 -2.38
CA ASP A 33 2.45 8.41 -2.37
C ASP A 33 1.39 7.36 -2.71
N ASP A 34 1.81 6.11 -2.90
CA ASP A 34 0.86 5.04 -3.12
C ASP A 34 0.20 4.54 -1.82
N LEU A 35 -0.90 3.80 -1.97
CA LEU A 35 -1.69 3.30 -0.84
C LEU A 35 -0.86 2.43 0.12
N LEU A 36 0.13 1.70 -0.37
CA LEU A 36 0.91 0.77 0.45
C LEU A 36 1.93 1.52 1.30
N ASP A 37 2.52 2.60 0.75
CA ASP A 37 3.41 3.47 1.50
C ASP A 37 2.67 4.18 2.65
N ASP A 38 1.48 4.73 2.38
CA ASP A 38 0.64 5.37 3.39
C ASP A 38 0.21 4.38 4.50
N LEU A 39 -0.15 3.15 4.13
CA LEU A 39 -0.51 2.11 5.10
C LEU A 39 0.70 1.72 5.95
N GLY A 40 1.89 1.60 5.34
CA GLY A 40 3.13 1.31 6.04
C GLY A 40 3.49 2.41 7.04
N GLU A 41 3.32 3.68 6.66
CA GLU A 41 3.54 4.82 7.55
C GLU A 41 2.58 4.78 8.74
N MET A 42 1.29 4.52 8.51
CA MET A 42 0.28 4.45 9.56
C MET A 42 0.58 3.33 10.58
N VAL A 43 0.88 2.11 10.10
CA VAL A 43 1.24 0.99 10.98
C VAL A 43 2.46 1.33 11.83
N THR A 44 3.47 1.94 11.23
CA THR A 44 4.70 2.35 11.92
C THR A 44 4.42 3.43 12.98
N LYS A 45 3.60 4.44 12.66
CA LYS A 45 3.18 5.49 13.61
C LYS A 45 2.43 4.93 14.82
N MET A 46 1.64 3.87 14.62
CA MET A 46 0.89 3.19 15.69
C MET A 46 1.74 2.18 16.48
N GLY A 47 3.04 2.05 16.18
CA GLY A 47 3.95 1.13 16.86
C GLY A 47 3.86 -0.33 16.39
N GLY A 48 3.24 -0.57 15.23
CA GLY A 48 3.27 -1.85 14.54
C GLY A 48 4.56 -2.05 13.74
N ASN A 49 4.72 -3.25 13.15
CA ASN A 49 5.87 -3.60 12.32
C ASN A 49 5.45 -3.77 10.86
N VAL A 50 6.25 -3.23 9.95
CA VAL A 50 6.07 -3.37 8.49
C VAL A 50 7.25 -4.17 7.93
N MET A 51 6.95 -5.16 7.08
CA MET A 51 7.97 -5.98 6.41
C MET A 51 7.66 -6.09 4.93
N VAL A 52 8.65 -5.78 4.09
CA VAL A 52 8.59 -6.02 2.65
C VAL A 52 9.19 -7.39 2.36
N ILE A 53 8.43 -8.26 1.70
CA ILE A 53 8.87 -9.62 1.37
C ILE A 53 8.75 -9.90 -0.14
N PRO A 54 9.56 -10.82 -0.69
CA PRO A 54 9.40 -11.27 -2.07
C PRO A 54 8.00 -11.83 -2.33
N GLN A 55 7.48 -11.66 -3.56
CA GLN A 55 6.14 -12.09 -3.96
C GLN A 55 5.84 -13.57 -3.65
N HIS A 56 6.80 -14.48 -3.87
CA HIS A 56 6.61 -15.92 -3.59
C HIS A 56 6.49 -16.26 -2.10
N LYS A 57 6.76 -15.30 -1.21
CA LYS A 57 6.56 -15.43 0.24
C LYS A 57 5.32 -14.68 0.72
N MET A 58 4.66 -13.89 -0.13
CA MET A 58 3.44 -13.19 0.26
C MET A 58 2.32 -14.20 0.51
N PRO A 59 1.65 -14.14 1.67
CA PRO A 59 0.57 -15.07 2.00
C PRO A 59 -0.75 -14.70 1.27
N THR A 60 -0.75 -13.62 0.49
CA THR A 60 -1.90 -13.11 -0.26
C THR A 60 -1.49 -12.73 -1.68
N GLU A 61 -2.45 -12.71 -2.60
CA GLU A 61 -2.25 -12.30 -3.99
C GLU A 61 -2.45 -10.78 -4.20
N THR A 62 -3.01 -10.09 -3.20
CA THR A 62 -3.39 -8.66 -3.29
C THR A 62 -2.24 -7.69 -2.98
N GLY A 63 -1.08 -8.20 -2.56
CA GLY A 63 0.10 -7.37 -2.25
C GLY A 63 0.15 -6.85 -0.81
N VAL A 64 -0.82 -7.20 0.05
CA VAL A 64 -0.80 -6.83 1.49
C VAL A 64 -1.36 -7.94 2.37
N ALA A 65 -0.78 -8.11 3.55
CA ALA A 65 -1.27 -8.99 4.60
C ALA A 65 -1.01 -8.37 5.97
N GLY A 66 -1.91 -8.59 6.93
CA GLY A 66 -1.81 -8.02 8.28
C GLY A 66 -2.15 -9.04 9.35
N VAL A 67 -1.45 -8.96 10.48
CA VAL A 67 -1.74 -9.71 11.70
C VAL A 67 -2.07 -8.68 12.79
N TYR A 68 -3.28 -8.74 13.33
CA TYR A 68 -3.81 -7.78 14.30
C TYR A 68 -3.68 -8.33 15.73
N ARG A 69 -3.60 -7.43 16.72
CA ARG A 69 -3.60 -7.75 18.15
C ARG A 69 -5.02 -7.87 18.68
#